data_AF-A0A178ZWZ5-F1
#
_entry.id   AF-A0A178ZWZ5-F1
#
_cell.length_a   1.000
_cell.length_b   1.000
_cell.length_c   1.000
_cell.angle_alpha   90.00
_cell.angle_beta   90.00
_cell.angle_gamma   90.00
#
_symmetry.space_group_name_H-M   'P 1'
#
loop_
_entity.id
_entity.type
_entity.pdbx_description
1 polymer ?
#
loop_
_entity_poly.entity_id
_entity_poly.type
_entity_poly.pdbx_seq_one_letter_code
_entity_poly.pdbx_strand_id
1 'polypeptide(L)'
;MARLARGSRSSLAKAHAKTSANFPNIMPTFDNLVELLDDRVRTIRQSSLQNLTIKSKNSSQHNQAKKAHKNGYEIAASASAATVLLAIAFPKNVENDRIKKPKTFRYPSLKGTDPKFRRNHKHALHGTMKALKEVREGKRDAA
;
A
#
# COMPACT_ATOMS: atom_id res chain seq x y z
N MET A 1 -45.04 -19.48 -52.46
CA MET A 1 -44.86 -18.01 -52.45
C MET A 1 -43.44 -17.72 -52.91
N ALA A 2 -43.30 -17.12 -54.08
CA ALA A 2 -42.07 -16.96 -54.84
C ALA A 2 -41.46 -15.56 -54.67
N ARG A 3 -40.12 -15.46 -54.87
CA ARG A 3 -39.33 -14.31 -55.43
C ARG A 3 -39.35 -13.00 -54.60
N LEU A 4 -38.35 -12.12 -54.50
CA LEU A 4 -37.08 -11.73 -55.17
C LEU A 4 -36.25 -10.97 -54.10
N ALA A 5 -34.95 -11.15 -53.91
CA ALA A 5 -33.78 -10.77 -54.73
C ALA A 5 -33.30 -9.31 -54.57
N ARG A 6 -31.98 -9.19 -54.31
CA ARG A 6 -31.06 -8.05 -54.58
C ARG A 6 -31.24 -6.85 -53.64
N GLY A 7 -30.21 -6.29 -53.00
CA GLY A 7 -28.83 -6.06 -53.41
C GLY A 7 -28.60 -4.55 -53.46
N SER A 8 -27.83 -3.99 -52.53
CA SER A 8 -27.22 -2.66 -52.71
C SER A 8 -25.80 -2.72 -52.18
N ARG A 9 -24.91 -3.14 -53.07
CA ARG A 9 -23.48 -2.83 -53.00
C ARG A 9 -23.36 -1.37 -53.45
N SER A 10 -23.07 -0.45 -52.55
CA SER A 10 -22.55 0.86 -52.96
C SER A 10 -21.04 0.71 -53.16
N SER A 11 -20.67 0.27 -54.35
CA SER A 11 -19.34 0.45 -54.92
C SER A 11 -19.12 1.93 -55.16
N LEU A 12 -18.31 2.58 -54.33
CA LEU A 12 -17.76 3.90 -54.68
C LEU A 12 -16.35 3.72 -55.22
N ALA A 13 -16.24 4.23 -56.43
CA ALA A 13 -15.18 4.05 -57.40
C ALA A 13 -13.77 4.32 -56.86
N LYS A 14 -12.86 3.53 -57.43
CA LYS A 14 -11.42 3.68 -57.43
C LYS A 14 -11.07 4.96 -58.20
N ALA A 15 -10.55 5.97 -57.51
CA ALA A 15 -9.82 7.07 -58.13
C ALA A 15 -8.33 6.77 -58.03
N HIS A 16 -7.74 6.32 -59.15
CA HIS A 16 -6.30 6.44 -59.37
C HIS A 16 -6.06 7.77 -60.07
N ALA A 17 -5.17 8.60 -59.53
CA ALA A 17 -4.02 9.15 -60.26
C ALA A 17 -3.36 10.32 -59.49
N LYS A 18 -2.04 10.17 -59.27
CA LYS A 18 -1.00 11.22 -59.25
C LYS A 18 -1.09 12.14 -58.02
N THR A 19 -0.03 12.47 -57.29
CA THR A 19 1.31 12.87 -57.74
C THR A 19 2.19 12.94 -56.50
N SER A 20 3.45 12.53 -56.59
CA SER A 20 4.47 12.90 -55.60
C SER A 20 4.59 14.43 -55.57
N ALA A 21 4.23 15.05 -54.46
CA ALA A 21 4.59 16.44 -54.20
C ALA A 21 4.70 16.65 -52.70
N ASN A 22 5.95 16.74 -52.25
CA ASN A 22 6.42 17.47 -51.07
C ASN A 22 5.46 17.55 -49.88
N PHE A 23 5.69 16.73 -48.86
CA PHE A 23 5.37 17.14 -47.51
C PHE A 23 6.29 18.33 -47.19
N PRO A 24 5.78 19.58 -47.07
CA PRO A 24 6.60 20.61 -46.47
C PRO A 24 6.86 20.15 -45.03
N ASN A 25 8.13 20.03 -44.65
CA ASN A 25 8.54 20.00 -43.25
C ASN A 25 8.14 21.35 -42.63
N ILE A 26 6.84 21.54 -42.39
CA ILE A 26 6.35 22.65 -41.58
C ILE A 26 6.62 22.19 -40.15
N MET A 27 7.77 22.62 -39.62
CA MET A 27 7.95 22.71 -38.18
C MET A 27 6.70 23.40 -37.62
N PRO A 28 6.04 22.83 -36.60
CA PRO A 28 4.86 23.45 -36.03
C PRO A 28 5.26 24.86 -35.60
N THR A 29 4.65 25.88 -36.22
CA THR A 29 4.81 27.25 -35.78
C THR A 29 4.31 27.38 -34.34
N PHE A 30 4.87 28.31 -33.57
CA PHE A 30 4.51 28.51 -32.15
C PHE A 30 2.99 28.61 -31.93
N ASP A 31 2.27 29.19 -32.88
CA ASP A 31 0.81 29.34 -32.83
C ASP A 31 0.07 27.98 -32.82
N ASN A 32 0.54 27.01 -33.61
CA ASN A 32 -0.03 25.66 -33.66
C ASN A 32 0.23 24.87 -32.36
N LEU A 33 1.33 25.16 -31.68
CA LEU A 33 1.66 24.54 -30.38
C LEU A 33 0.75 25.10 -29.29
N VAL A 34 0.52 26.41 -29.25
CA VAL A 34 -0.37 27.03 -28.26
C VAL A 34 -1.79 26.51 -28.40
N GLU A 35 -2.30 26.42 -29.63
CA GLU A 35 -3.64 25.89 -29.90
C GLU A 35 -3.77 24.41 -29.49
N LEU A 36 -2.75 23.58 -29.80
CA LEU A 36 -2.70 22.18 -29.39
C LEU A 36 -2.57 21.98 -27.87
N LEU A 37 -1.83 22.86 -27.19
CA LEU A 37 -1.73 22.86 -25.73
C LEU A 37 -3.06 23.28 -25.09
N ASP A 38 -3.73 24.29 -25.64
CA ASP A 38 -5.02 24.75 -25.16
C ASP A 38 -6.11 23.70 -25.35
N ASP A 39 -6.10 22.97 -26.47
CA ASP A 39 -7.02 21.86 -26.71
C ASP A 39 -6.75 20.68 -25.79
N ARG A 40 -5.48 20.37 -25.49
CA ARG A 40 -5.12 19.37 -24.48
C ARG A 40 -5.62 19.79 -23.09
N VAL A 41 -5.43 21.05 -22.71
CA VAL A 41 -5.90 21.59 -21.42
C VAL A 41 -7.43 21.59 -21.34
N ARG A 42 -8.14 21.96 -22.43
CA ARG A 42 -9.61 21.87 -22.52
C ARG A 42 -10.10 20.43 -22.41
N THR A 43 -9.45 19.50 -23.08
CA THR A 43 -9.82 18.07 -23.05
C THR A 43 -9.61 17.48 -21.66
N ILE A 44 -8.51 17.81 -20.98
CA ILE A 44 -8.26 17.42 -19.58
C ILE A 44 -9.36 17.97 -18.68
N ARG A 45 -9.70 19.26 -18.83
CA ARG A 45 -10.78 19.91 -18.07
C ARG A 45 -12.15 19.26 -18.31
N GLN A 46 -12.50 18.96 -19.56
CA GLN A 46 -13.76 18.28 -19.90
C GLN A 46 -13.83 16.86 -19.33
N SER A 47 -12.73 16.09 -19.40
CA SER A 47 -12.65 14.74 -18.80
C SER A 47 -12.84 14.74 -17.28
N SER A 48 -12.46 15.83 -16.60
CA SER A 48 -12.67 15.97 -15.16
C SER A 48 -14.14 16.22 -14.79
N LEU A 49 -14.90 16.93 -15.63
CA LEU A 49 -16.29 17.30 -15.36
C LEU A 49 -17.30 16.20 -15.73
N GLN A 50 -16.99 15.37 -16.73
CA GLN A 50 -17.85 14.23 -17.11
C GLN A 50 -17.82 13.07 -16.09
N ASN A 51 -16.86 13.06 -15.17
CA ASN A 51 -16.77 12.06 -14.10
C ASN A 51 -17.64 12.36 -12.87
N LEU A 52 -18.38 13.48 -12.86
CA LEU A 52 -19.23 13.88 -11.72
C LEU A 52 -20.58 13.14 -11.67
N THR A 53 -21.01 12.51 -12.77
CA THR A 53 -22.31 11.84 -12.91
C THR A 53 -22.22 10.33 -13.13
N ILE A 54 -21.00 9.79 -13.26
CA ILE A 54 -20.77 8.36 -13.45
C ILE A 54 -20.69 7.69 -12.07
N LYS A 55 -21.60 6.76 -11.78
CA LYS A 55 -21.62 6.04 -10.50
C LYS A 55 -20.30 5.27 -10.30
N SER A 56 -19.54 5.64 -9.27
CA SER A 56 -18.34 4.93 -8.86
C SER A 56 -18.68 3.72 -7.98
N LYS A 57 -17.74 2.77 -7.85
CA LYS A 57 -17.87 1.69 -6.85
C LYS A 57 -17.74 2.29 -5.46
N ASN A 58 -18.76 2.10 -4.64
CA ASN A 58 -18.90 2.61 -3.28
C ASN A 58 -17.96 1.94 -2.25
N SER A 59 -17.66 0.66 -2.41
CA SER A 59 -16.69 -0.07 -1.57
C SER A 59 -16.23 -1.36 -2.25
N SER A 60 -15.00 -1.81 -1.96
CA SER A 60 -14.51 -3.11 -2.41
C SER A 60 -13.50 -3.69 -1.43
N GLN A 61 -13.72 -4.95 -1.06
CA GLN A 61 -12.77 -5.75 -0.28
C GLN A 61 -11.81 -6.56 -1.15
N HIS A 62 -11.93 -6.45 -2.47
CA HIS A 62 -11.07 -7.18 -3.40
C HIS A 62 -9.59 -6.88 -3.13
N ASN A 63 -8.78 -7.93 -3.04
CA ASN A 63 -7.34 -7.86 -2.81
C ASN A 63 -6.91 -7.34 -1.40
N GLN A 64 -7.83 -7.05 -0.48
CA GLN A 64 -7.47 -6.59 0.87
C GLN A 64 -6.69 -7.66 1.66
N ALA A 65 -7.20 -8.90 1.70
CA ALA A 65 -6.54 -10.01 2.38
C ALA A 65 -5.13 -10.25 1.82
N LYS A 66 -4.98 -10.35 0.49
CA LYS A 66 -3.69 -10.56 -0.18
C LYS A 66 -2.67 -9.45 0.13
N LYS A 67 -3.10 -8.20 0.31
CA LYS A 67 -2.26 -7.07 0.72
C LYS A 67 -1.84 -7.16 2.20
N ALA A 68 -2.77 -7.40 3.11
CA ALA A 68 -2.47 -7.59 4.55
C ALA A 68 -1.44 -8.70 4.77
N HIS A 69 -1.47 -9.67 3.87
CA HIS A 69 -0.63 -10.84 3.87
C HIS A 69 0.72 -10.67 3.13
N LYS A 70 1.01 -9.52 2.50
CA LYS A 70 2.25 -9.28 1.73
C LYS A 70 3.45 -8.92 2.61
N ASN A 71 3.24 -8.17 3.69
CA ASN A 71 4.31 -7.55 4.49
C ASN A 71 4.78 -8.42 5.68
N GLY A 72 4.43 -9.71 5.70
CA GLY A 72 4.60 -10.61 6.86
C GLY A 72 5.98 -11.25 7.03
N TYR A 73 6.89 -11.12 6.07
CA TYR A 73 8.22 -11.75 6.15
C TYR A 73 9.18 -10.90 6.98
N GLU A 74 9.19 -11.10 8.29
CA GLU A 74 10.41 -10.85 9.08
C GLU A 74 11.11 -12.21 9.16
N ILE A 75 11.87 -12.55 8.11
CA ILE A 75 12.94 -13.53 8.30
C ILE A 75 13.91 -12.80 9.20
N ALA A 76 13.99 -13.20 10.48
CA ALA A 76 15.01 -12.69 11.38
C ALA A 76 16.34 -12.81 10.63
N ALA A 77 16.95 -11.67 10.27
CA ALA A 77 18.17 -11.62 9.47
C ALA A 77 19.36 -12.32 10.15
N SER A 78 19.15 -12.86 11.36
CA SER A 78 20.06 -13.64 12.19
C SER A 78 19.66 -15.11 12.36
N ALA A 79 18.65 -15.63 11.66
CA ALA A 79 18.27 -17.03 11.76
C ALA A 79 19.41 -17.93 11.25
N SER A 80 19.95 -18.79 12.12
CA SER A 80 21.02 -19.71 11.76
C SER A 80 20.56 -20.68 10.66
N ALA A 81 21.49 -21.20 9.86
CA ALA A 81 21.19 -22.17 8.81
C ALA A 81 20.42 -23.40 9.33
N ALA A 82 20.61 -23.77 10.60
CA ALA A 82 19.87 -24.84 11.26
C ALA A 82 18.37 -24.52 11.41
N THR A 83 18.01 -23.28 11.73
CA THR A 83 16.61 -22.83 11.80
C THR A 83 15.95 -22.85 10.42
N VAL A 84 16.70 -22.49 9.37
CA VAL A 84 16.22 -22.53 7.98
C VAL A 84 15.99 -23.98 7.54
N LEU A 85 16.92 -24.90 7.83
CA LEU A 85 16.76 -26.33 7.52
C LEU A 85 15.63 -26.99 8.32
N LEU A 86 15.48 -26.65 9.60
CA LEU A 86 14.40 -27.16 10.44
C LEU A 86 13.02 -26.67 9.95
N ALA A 87 12.93 -25.42 9.45
CA ALA A 87 11.70 -24.89 8.86
C ALA A 87 11.31 -25.56 7.55
N ILE A 88 12.28 -26.00 6.73
CA ILE A 88 12.04 -26.77 5.50
C ILE A 88 11.62 -28.21 5.85
N ALA A 89 12.23 -28.83 6.86
CA ALA A 89 11.97 -30.21 7.26
C ALA A 89 10.68 -30.39 8.09
N PHE A 90 10.25 -29.37 8.84
CA PHE A 90 9.05 -29.41 9.70
C PHE A 90 8.13 -28.21 9.42
N PRO A 91 7.25 -28.29 8.41
CA PRO A 91 6.45 -27.16 7.93
C PRO A 91 5.38 -26.67 8.92
N LYS A 92 5.20 -27.32 10.07
CA LYS A 92 4.15 -27.01 11.05
C LYS A 92 4.55 -25.95 12.10
N ASN A 93 5.81 -25.51 12.13
CA ASN A 93 6.30 -24.54 13.11
C ASN A 93 6.58 -23.14 12.52
N VAL A 94 6.00 -22.83 11.36
CA VAL A 94 6.08 -21.49 10.79
C VAL A 94 4.79 -20.75 11.14
N GLU A 95 4.74 -20.19 12.35
CA GLU A 95 3.69 -19.28 12.79
C GLU A 95 3.79 -17.90 12.09
N ASN A 96 4.12 -17.88 10.79
CA ASN A 96 4.21 -16.67 9.95
C ASN A 96 3.05 -16.61 8.96
N ASP A 97 1.85 -16.99 9.40
CA ASP A 97 0.61 -16.64 8.72
C ASP A 97 0.28 -15.19 9.03
N ARG A 98 1.03 -14.30 8.36
CA ARG A 98 0.57 -13.09 7.70
C ARG A 98 -0.61 -12.34 8.40
N ILE A 99 -0.41 -11.04 8.67
CA ILE A 99 -0.99 -10.19 9.75
C ILE A 99 -0.21 -10.40 11.06
N LYS A 100 0.49 -9.34 11.49
CA LYS A 100 1.37 -9.40 12.65
C LYS A 100 0.55 -9.37 13.94
N LYS A 101 0.79 -10.36 14.81
CA LYS A 101 0.27 -10.36 16.19
C LYS A 101 0.96 -9.25 17.00
N PRO A 102 0.29 -8.66 18.01
CA PRO A 102 0.94 -7.68 18.88
C PRO A 102 2.14 -8.30 19.59
N LYS A 103 3.24 -7.56 19.67
CA LYS A 103 4.43 -8.01 20.40
C LYS A 103 4.12 -8.02 21.91
N THR A 104 4.24 -9.17 22.54
CA THR A 104 4.11 -9.31 24.00
C THR A 104 5.45 -8.96 24.66
N PHE A 105 5.55 -7.78 25.26
CA PHE A 105 6.72 -7.42 26.06
C PHE A 105 6.60 -7.98 27.48
N ARG A 106 7.73 -8.32 28.09
CA ARG A 106 7.79 -8.82 29.49
C ARG A 106 7.15 -7.85 30.49
N TYR A 107 7.20 -6.55 30.21
CA TYR A 107 6.66 -5.51 31.09
C TYR A 107 5.61 -4.67 30.33
N PRO A 108 4.33 -4.72 30.73
CA PRO A 108 3.30 -3.85 30.16
C PRO A 108 3.40 -2.42 30.72
N SER A 109 2.80 -1.45 30.02
CA SER A 109 2.71 -0.08 30.52
C SER A 109 1.69 0.04 31.65
N LEU A 110 1.99 0.81 32.71
CA LEU A 110 1.03 1.16 33.78
C LEU A 110 0.08 2.32 33.39
N LYS A 111 -0.14 2.53 32.08
CA LYS A 111 -1.07 3.56 31.58
C LYS A 111 -2.50 3.02 31.71
N GLY A 112 -3.39 3.81 32.31
CA GLY A 112 -4.77 3.40 32.59
C GLY A 112 -4.93 2.59 33.89
N THR A 113 -3.84 2.23 34.58
CA THR A 113 -3.91 1.69 35.95
C THR A 113 -4.33 2.79 36.93
N ASP A 114 -5.05 2.42 37.98
CA ASP A 114 -5.53 3.33 39.02
C ASP A 114 -4.41 4.29 39.51
N PRO A 115 -4.65 5.62 39.52
CA PRO A 115 -3.69 6.59 40.00
C PRO A 115 -3.16 6.33 41.42
N LYS A 116 -3.96 5.78 42.34
CA LYS A 116 -3.51 5.48 43.71
C LYS A 116 -2.55 4.29 43.70
N PHE A 117 -2.90 3.21 43.01
CA PHE A 117 -2.02 2.07 42.80
C PHE A 117 -0.70 2.46 42.14
N ARG A 118 -0.73 3.29 41.09
CA ARG A 118 0.47 3.74 40.38
C ARG A 118 1.40 4.56 41.27
N ARG A 119 0.86 5.45 42.11
CA ARG A 119 1.65 6.22 43.09
C ARG A 119 2.26 5.30 44.14
N ASN A 120 1.48 4.40 44.71
CA ASN A 120 1.98 3.46 45.71
C ASN A 120 3.10 2.57 45.15
N HIS A 121 2.92 2.03 43.94
CA HIS A 121 3.95 1.23 43.27
C HIS A 121 5.25 2.02 43.08
N LYS A 122 5.17 3.31 42.72
CA LYS A 122 6.34 4.19 42.65
C LYS A 122 7.05 4.32 44.00
N HIS A 123 6.31 4.56 45.07
CA HIS A 123 6.89 4.70 46.41
C HIS A 123 7.52 3.40 46.91
N ALA A 124 6.87 2.26 46.68
CA ALA A 124 7.41 0.95 47.01
C ALA A 124 8.73 0.67 46.29
N LEU A 125 8.80 0.91 44.98
CA LEU A 125 10.03 0.74 44.19
C LEU A 125 11.15 1.67 44.65
N HIS A 126 10.84 2.93 45.01
CA HIS A 126 11.85 3.82 45.57
C HIS A 126 12.32 3.39 46.96
N GLY A 127 11.40 2.86 47.79
CA GLY A 127 11.72 2.32 49.11
C GLY A 127 12.67 1.13 49.03
N THR A 128 12.36 0.15 48.15
CA THR A 128 13.23 -1.03 47.95
C THR A 128 14.60 -0.63 47.42
N MET A 129 14.64 0.28 46.45
CA MET A 129 15.90 0.81 45.90
C MET A 129 16.76 1.49 46.96
N LYS A 130 16.15 2.29 47.84
CA LYS A 130 16.85 2.96 48.94
C LYS A 130 17.40 1.96 49.96
N ALA A 131 16.59 0.98 50.36
CA ALA A 131 17.02 -0.07 51.29
C ALA A 131 18.20 -0.89 50.73
N LEU A 132 18.11 -1.34 49.47
CA LEU A 132 19.19 -2.06 48.81
C LEU A 132 20.48 -1.23 48.69
N LYS A 133 20.35 0.08 48.44
CA LYS A 133 21.49 0.99 48.40
C LYS A 133 22.17 1.11 49.77
N GLU A 134 21.40 1.25 50.84
CA GLU A 134 21.95 1.38 52.19
C GLU A 134 22.62 0.10 52.71
N VAL A 135 22.08 -1.08 52.35
CA VAL A 135 22.73 -2.37 52.61
C VAL A 135 24.05 -2.46 51.85
N ARG A 136 24.09 -2.05 50.58
CA ARG A 136 25.33 -2.01 49.79
C ARG A 136 26.37 -1.04 50.35
N GLU A 137 25.92 0.09 50.90
CA GLU A 137 26.79 1.09 51.54
C GLU A 137 27.18 0.72 52.98
N GLY A 138 26.76 -0.45 53.50
CA GLY A 138 27.06 -0.90 54.86
C GLY A 138 26.43 -0.06 55.97
N LYS A 139 25.47 0.81 55.62
CA LYS A 139 24.75 1.67 56.58
C LYS A 139 23.60 0.94 57.27
N ARG A 140 23.24 -0.23 56.75
CA ARG A 140 22.24 -1.15 57.31
C ARG A 140 22.78 -2.56 57.21
N ASP A 141 22.60 -3.32 58.28
CA ASP A 141 22.92 -4.75 58.27
C ASP A 141 22.01 -5.47 57.27
N ALA A 142 22.60 -6.38 56.50
CA ALA A 142 21.82 -7.28 55.68
C ALA A 142 21.03 -8.21 56.61
N ALA A 143 19.70 -8.18 56.49
CA ALA A 143 18.81 -9.09 57.19
C ALA A 143 18.96 -10.52 56.66
#